data_AF-A0ABD5S0T6-F1
#
_entry.id   AF-A0ABD5S0T6-F1
#
_cell.length_a   1.000
_cell.length_b   1.000
_cell.length_c   1.000
_cell.angle_alpha   90.00
_cell.angle_beta   90.00
_cell.angle_gamma   90.00
#
_symmetry.space_group_name_H-M   'P 1'
#
loop_
_entity.id
_entity.type
_entity.pdbx_description
1 polymer ?
#
loop_
_entity_poly.entity_id
_entity_poly.type
_entity_poly.pdbx_seq_one_letter_code
_entity_poly.pdbx_strand_id
1 'polypeptide(L)'
;MSDFDKEAEREKLREKYERDQEKRESTQRMSELLLKGATMTNRHCDACGDPIFRYQGQAFCPTCQNARVDDEAADSARNAGDAGGD
;
A
#
# COMPACT_ATOMS: atom_id res chain seq x y z
N MET A 1 15.73 -35.23 -27.56
CA MET A 1 15.66 -33.92 -26.88
C MET A 1 14.24 -33.81 -26.41
N SER A 2 14.00 -33.75 -25.10
CA SER A 2 12.65 -33.63 -24.51
C SER A 2 11.92 -32.49 -25.22
N ASP A 3 10.70 -32.74 -25.69
CA ASP A 3 9.84 -31.75 -26.33
C ASP A 3 9.50 -30.66 -25.31
N PHE A 4 10.43 -29.73 -25.16
CA PHE A 4 10.25 -28.49 -24.44
C PHE A 4 9.20 -27.71 -25.20
N ASP A 5 8.01 -27.64 -24.63
CA ASP A 5 6.87 -26.96 -25.21
C ASP A 5 7.12 -25.44 -25.15
N LYS A 6 7.86 -24.95 -26.16
CA LYS A 6 8.40 -23.58 -26.23
C LYS A 6 7.34 -22.51 -26.04
N GLU A 7 6.10 -22.81 -26.40
CA GLU A 7 4.96 -21.90 -26.27
C GLU A 7 4.51 -21.78 -24.81
N ALA A 8 4.32 -22.90 -24.10
CA ALA A 8 3.96 -22.91 -22.69
C ALA A 8 5.00 -22.20 -21.81
N GLU A 9 6.29 -22.35 -22.14
CA GLU A 9 7.36 -21.68 -21.39
C GLU A 9 7.44 -20.18 -21.69
N ARG A 10 7.15 -19.77 -22.94
CA ARG A 10 7.05 -18.34 -23.29
C ARG A 10 5.87 -17.67 -22.58
N GLU A 11 4.74 -18.35 -22.46
CA GLU A 11 3.55 -17.85 -21.77
C GLU A 11 3.80 -17.68 -20.27
N LYS A 12 4.30 -18.73 -19.59
CA LYS A 12 4.71 -18.63 -18.17
C LYS A 12 5.70 -17.49 -17.92
N LEU A 13 6.64 -17.30 -18.86
CA LEU A 13 7.64 -16.23 -18.75
C LEU A 13 6.99 -14.84 -18.88
N ARG A 14 6.01 -14.67 -19.79
CA ARG A 14 5.23 -13.43 -19.90
C ARG A 14 4.46 -13.13 -18.62
N GLU A 15 3.69 -14.09 -18.11
CA GLU A 15 2.91 -13.91 -16.88
C GLU A 15 3.81 -13.52 -15.69
N LYS A 16 4.98 -14.17 -15.57
CA LYS A 16 5.96 -13.83 -14.53
C LYS A 16 6.46 -12.39 -14.69
N TYR A 17 6.83 -11.98 -15.91
CA TYR A 17 7.31 -10.62 -16.17
C TYR A 17 6.23 -9.56 -15.91
N GLU A 18 4.98 -9.83 -16.26
CA GLU A 18 3.85 -8.91 -16.01
C GLU A 18 3.64 -8.72 -14.51
N ARG A 19 3.55 -9.81 -13.74
CA ARG A 19 3.46 -9.73 -12.27
C ARG A 19 4.65 -9.01 -11.64
N ASP A 20 5.86 -9.24 -12.16
CA ASP A 20 7.06 -8.56 -11.69
C ASP A 20 7.04 -7.06 -12.01
N GLN A 21 6.43 -6.64 -13.13
CA GLN A 21 6.24 -5.23 -13.45
C GLN A 21 5.22 -4.56 -12.54
N GLU A 22 4.06 -5.18 -12.31
CA GLU A 22 3.03 -4.65 -11.39
C GLU A 22 3.60 -4.41 -9.98
N LYS A 23 4.41 -5.35 -9.48
CA LYS A 23 5.07 -5.23 -8.17
C LYS A 23 6.10 -4.09 -8.12
N ARG A 24 6.80 -3.84 -9.24
CA ARG A 24 7.76 -2.73 -9.33
C ARG A 24 7.01 -1.40 -9.35
N GLU A 25 5.92 -1.30 -10.09
CA GLU A 25 5.11 -0.08 -10.14
C GLU A 25 4.55 0.29 -8.77
N SER A 26 3.99 -0.67 -8.02
CA SER A 26 3.46 -0.39 -6.69
C SER A 26 4.54 0.12 -5.74
N THR A 27 5.72 -0.51 -5.77
CA THR A 27 6.88 -0.09 -4.97
C THR A 27 7.37 1.31 -5.36
N GLN A 28 7.43 1.60 -6.65
CA GLN A 28 7.83 2.93 -7.15
C GLN A 28 6.87 4.01 -6.70
N ARG A 29 5.55 3.80 -6.84
CA ARG A 29 4.52 4.76 -6.39
C ARG A 29 4.65 5.04 -4.88
N MET A 30 4.89 4.01 -4.06
CA MET A 30 5.13 4.17 -2.62
C MET A 30 6.39 5.00 -2.34
N SER A 31 7.51 4.69 -3.01
CA SER A 31 8.76 5.45 -2.82
C SER A 31 8.62 6.92 -3.24
N GLU A 32 7.88 7.20 -4.30
CA GLU A 32 7.68 8.56 -4.80
C GLU A 32 6.87 9.40 -3.81
N LEU A 33 5.86 8.82 -3.16
CA LEU A 33 5.09 9.48 -2.12
C LEU A 33 5.95 9.83 -0.90
N LEU A 34 6.82 8.91 -0.46
CA LEU A 34 7.75 9.17 0.63
C LEU A 34 8.74 10.30 0.27
N LEU A 35 9.26 10.30 -0.96
CA LEU A 35 10.14 11.37 -1.45
C LEU A 35 9.45 12.73 -1.54
N LYS A 36 8.15 12.76 -1.84
CA LYS A 36 7.33 14.00 -1.82
C LYS A 36 7.00 14.48 -0.40
N GLY A 37 7.38 13.72 0.64
CA GLY A 37 7.13 14.05 2.04
C GLY A 37 5.80 13.53 2.58
N ALA A 38 5.14 12.59 1.89
CA ALA A 38 4.01 11.87 2.46
C ALA A 38 4.51 10.90 3.54
N THR A 39 3.71 10.70 4.59
CA THR A 39 4.02 9.77 5.68
C THR A 39 3.10 8.55 5.63
N MET A 40 3.69 7.36 5.67
CA MET A 40 2.93 6.13 5.81
C MET A 40 2.36 6.03 7.23
N THR A 41 1.05 5.84 7.36
CA THR A 41 0.37 5.70 8.65
C THR A 41 0.36 4.24 9.11
N ASN A 42 -0.08 3.97 10.34
CA ASN A 42 -0.26 2.61 10.86
C ASN A 42 -1.60 1.95 10.42
N ARG A 43 -2.32 2.56 9.47
CA ARG A 43 -3.60 2.04 8.96
C ARG A 43 -3.41 1.48 7.56
N HIS A 44 -4.20 0.47 7.23
CA HIS A 44 -4.28 -0.12 5.89
C HIS A 44 -5.70 0.08 5.35
N CYS A 45 -5.84 0.13 4.03
CA CYS A 45 -7.12 0.30 3.36
C CYS A 45 -7.94 -0.99 3.44
N ASP A 46 -9.18 -0.92 3.91
CA ASP A 46 -10.05 -2.10 4.03
C ASP A 46 -10.45 -2.71 2.67
N ALA A 47 -10.33 -1.93 1.58
CA ALA A 47 -10.71 -2.37 0.24
C ALA A 47 -9.59 -3.13 -0.48
N CYS A 48 -8.32 -2.77 -0.28
CA CYS A 48 -7.19 -3.34 -1.01
C CYS A 48 -6.02 -3.83 -0.14
N GLY A 49 -5.99 -3.49 1.15
CA GLY A 49 -4.93 -3.86 2.08
C GLY A 49 -3.68 -2.98 2.04
N ASP A 50 -3.58 -2.01 1.13
CA ASP A 50 -2.42 -1.12 1.06
C ASP A 50 -2.37 -0.12 2.21
N PRO A 51 -1.17 0.29 2.65
CA PRO A 51 -1.03 1.26 3.72
C PRO A 51 -1.61 2.63 3.33
N ILE A 52 -2.23 3.30 4.30
CA ILE A 52 -2.76 4.65 4.16
C ILE A 52 -1.62 5.66 4.35
N PHE A 53 -1.50 6.61 3.43
CA PHE A 53 -0.53 7.70 3.49
C PHE A 53 -1.19 8.99 3.93
N ARG A 54 -0.45 9.86 4.62
CA ARG A 54 -0.84 11.24 4.93
C ARG A 54 0.05 12.20 4.16
N TYR A 55 -0.56 13.16 3.47
CA TYR A 55 0.14 14.24 2.79
C TYR A 55 -0.62 15.54 2.97
N GLN A 56 0.08 16.59 3.42
CA GLN A 56 -0.53 17.92 3.69
C GLN A 56 -1.77 17.84 4.61
N GLY A 57 -1.75 16.96 5.61
CA GLY A 57 -2.86 16.76 6.54
C GLY A 57 -3.94 15.78 6.06
N GLN A 58 -4.03 15.50 4.76
CA GLN A 58 -5.02 14.59 4.20
C GLN A 58 -4.51 13.14 4.17
N ALA A 59 -5.29 12.21 4.72
CA ALA A 59 -5.00 10.78 4.64
C ALA A 59 -5.73 10.14 3.43
N PHE A 60 -5.04 9.26 2.69
CA PHE A 60 -5.54 8.62 1.47
C PHE A 60 -4.85 7.28 1.18
N CYS A 61 -5.52 6.42 0.41
CA CYS A 61 -4.95 5.18 -0.13
C CYS A 61 -4.32 5.45 -1.51
N PRO A 62 -3.05 5.06 -1.76
CA PRO A 62 -2.37 5.34 -3.04
C PRO A 62 -2.90 4.50 -4.21
N THR A 63 -3.53 3.36 -3.94
CA THR A 63 -4.02 2.42 -4.97
C THR A 63 -5.49 2.67 -5.29
N CYS A 64 -6.35 2.75 -4.27
CA CYS A 64 -7.76 3.01 -4.48
C CYS A 64 -8.06 4.47 -4.81
N GLN A 65 -7.17 5.40 -4.44
CA GLN A 65 -7.40 6.86 -4.50
C GLN A 65 -8.67 7.31 -3.74
N ASN A 66 -9.27 6.40 -2.97
CA ASN A 66 -10.56 6.58 -2.34
C ASN A 66 -10.38 6.78 -0.84
N ALA A 67 -11.28 7.59 -0.29
CA ALA A 67 -11.35 8.09 1.07
C ALA A 67 -10.24 9.10 1.44
N ARG A 68 -10.63 10.38 1.35
CA ARG A 68 -10.47 11.29 2.48
C ARG A 68 -10.95 10.52 3.72
N VAL A 69 -10.03 9.90 4.43
CA VAL A 69 -10.31 9.42 5.78
C VAL A 69 -10.23 10.68 6.64
N ASP A 70 -11.39 11.31 6.90
CA ASP A 70 -11.49 12.43 7.84
C ASP A 70 -10.82 12.00 9.15
N ASP A 71 -9.70 12.65 9.44
CA ASP A 71 -8.75 12.21 10.45
C ASP A 71 -9.06 12.78 11.85
N GLU A 72 -10.25 13.34 12.04
CA GLU A 72 -10.62 14.05 13.27
C GLU A 72 -11.05 13.15 14.44
N ALA A 73 -11.16 11.82 14.27
CA ALA A 73 -11.77 10.97 15.31
C ALA A 73 -10.85 9.92 15.97
N ALA A 74 -9.63 9.66 15.46
CA ALA A 74 -8.86 8.48 15.89
C ALA A 74 -7.72 8.76 16.90
N ASP A 75 -7.26 9.99 17.04
CA ASP A 75 -6.11 10.32 17.92
C ASP A 75 -6.52 10.57 19.38
N SER A 76 -7.77 10.99 19.64
CA SER A 76 -8.23 11.36 20.99
C SER A 76 -8.54 10.17 21.92
N ALA A 77 -8.63 8.93 21.41
CA ALA A 77 -9.02 7.78 22.22
C ALA A 77 -7.84 7.05 22.91
N ARG A 78 -6.59 7.34 22.53
CA ARG A 78 -5.40 6.61 23.05
C ARG A 78 -4.67 7.29 24.20
N ASN A 79 -5.06 8.52 24.57
CA ASN A 79 -4.40 9.30 25.64
C ASN A 79 -5.21 9.39 26.95
N ALA A 80 -6.31 8.65 27.09
CA ALA A 80 -7.19 8.68 28.27
C ALA A 80 -7.16 7.40 29.14
N GLY A 81 -6.19 6.50 28.93
CA GLY A 81 -6.17 5.17 29.55
C GLY A 81 -4.99 4.83 30.47
N ASP A 82 -3.99 5.71 30.62
CA ASP A 82 -2.78 5.42 31.44
C ASP A 82 -2.61 6.46 32.56
N ALA A 83 -3.60 6.52 33.46
CA ALA A 83 -3.47 7.21 34.74
C ALA A 83 -4.40 6.54 35.77
N GLY A 84 -3.89 5.56 36.51
CA GLY A 84 -4.49 5.12 37.78
C GLY A 84 -4.62 3.61 37.93
N GLY A 85 -3.81 3.01 38.81
CA GLY A 85 -3.97 1.63 39.28
C GLY A 85 -2.88 1.20 40.25
N ASP A 86 -3.04 1.63 41.50
CA ASP A 86 -2.49 1.18 42.81
C ASP A 86 -1.30 0.19 42.84
#